data_AF-A0A7C6V9R4-F1
#
_entry.id   AF-A0A7C6V9R4-F1
#
_cell.length_a   1.000
_cell.length_b   1.000
_cell.length_c   1.000
_cell.angle_alpha   90.00
_cell.angle_beta   90.00
_cell.angle_gamma   90.00
#
_symmetry.space_group_name_H-M   'P 1'
#
loop_
_entity.id
_entity.type
_entity.pdbx_description
1 polymer ?
#
loop_
_entity_poly.entity_id
_entity_poly.type
_entity_poly.pdbx_seq_one_letter_code
_entity_poly.pdbx_strand_id
1 'polypeptide(L)'
;AGSDFILVEITSGVLGDFVYNQVYDLELAGYQVILAHPERSFTPADLPKLRKLCDMGVYFQITAGSIAGKFGKQIQRFAFKLLEEGLCHFIASDAHNPHSREFYFHTVLSLFRKLPTYSNNVDEVFHTATMTNPELIIYNVSHEGQEAVQPIKLETHRFFR
;
A
#
# COMPACT_ATOMS: atom_id res chain seq x y z
N ALA A 1 16.56 -9.00 5.59
CA ALA A 1 16.84 -7.68 6.19
C ALA A 1 16.81 -7.86 7.71
N GLY A 2 17.52 -7.02 8.45
CA GLY A 2 17.51 -7.02 9.93
C GLY A 2 16.74 -5.84 10.48
N SER A 3 15.66 -5.43 9.81
CA SER A 3 14.78 -4.36 10.28
C SER A 3 13.60 -4.92 11.07
N ASP A 4 12.93 -4.05 11.82
CA ASP A 4 11.81 -4.40 12.68
C ASP A 4 10.48 -4.47 11.91
N PHE A 5 10.51 -4.30 10.59
CA PHE A 5 9.32 -4.36 9.73
C PHE A 5 9.01 -5.78 9.27
N ILE A 6 7.76 -6.20 9.43
CA ILE A 6 7.27 -7.50 8.96
C ILE A 6 6.17 -7.33 7.92
N LEU A 7 6.34 -7.99 6.77
CA LEU A 7 5.32 -8.05 5.73
C LEU A 7 4.37 -9.23 6.01
N VAL A 8 3.09 -8.94 6.16
CA VAL A 8 2.05 -9.92 6.49
C VAL A 8 1.00 -9.94 5.38
N GLU A 9 0.68 -11.14 4.90
CA GLU A 9 -0.43 -11.37 3.98
C GLU A 9 -1.62 -11.99 4.72
N ILE A 10 -2.83 -11.47 4.47
CA ILE A 10 -4.07 -12.06 4.98
C ILE A 10 -4.80 -12.72 3.81
N THR A 11 -4.88 -14.05 3.84
CA THR A 11 -5.36 -14.88 2.72
C THR A 11 -6.87 -15.14 2.71
N SER A 12 -7.59 -14.89 3.82
CA SER A 12 -8.99 -15.32 3.96
C SER A 12 -10.06 -14.25 3.69
N GLY A 13 -9.68 -13.01 3.35
CA GLY A 13 -10.60 -11.90 3.07
C GLY A 13 -11.53 -11.48 4.23
N VAL A 14 -11.50 -12.20 5.34
CA VAL A 14 -12.21 -11.86 6.56
C VAL A 14 -11.22 -11.20 7.50
N LEU A 15 -11.31 -9.87 7.60
CA LEU A 15 -10.66 -9.17 8.70
C LEU A 15 -11.52 -9.35 9.97
N GLY A 16 -11.22 -10.41 10.72
CA GLY A 16 -11.84 -10.70 12.01
C GLY A 16 -11.10 -10.03 13.16
N ASP A 17 -11.74 -9.96 14.33
CA ASP A 17 -11.15 -9.25 15.49
C ASP A 17 -9.81 -9.83 15.95
N PHE A 18 -9.60 -11.14 15.73
CA PHE A 18 -8.34 -11.81 16.03
C PHE A 18 -7.14 -11.22 15.25
N VAL A 19 -7.36 -10.62 14.09
CA VAL A 19 -6.30 -9.97 13.31
C VAL A 19 -5.75 -8.76 14.06
N TYR A 20 -6.61 -7.96 14.71
CA TYR A 20 -6.16 -6.83 15.51
C TYR A 20 -5.29 -7.29 16.70
N ASN A 21 -5.68 -8.39 17.35
CA ASN A 21 -4.90 -8.96 18.45
C ASN A 21 -3.52 -9.43 17.96
N GLN A 22 -3.45 -10.12 16.81
CA GLN A 22 -2.17 -10.54 16.25
C GLN A 22 -1.27 -9.36 15.85
N VAL A 23 -1.84 -8.29 15.30
CA VAL A 23 -1.09 -7.06 15.01
C VAL A 23 -0.53 -6.46 16.32
N TYR A 24 -1.36 -6.39 17.36
CA TYR A 24 -0.94 -5.90 18.67
C TYR A 24 0.17 -6.76 19.29
N ASP A 25 0.06 -8.09 19.20
CA ASP A 25 1.08 -9.01 19.70
C ASP A 25 2.42 -8.84 18.95
N LEU A 26 2.38 -8.58 17.64
CA LEU A 26 3.57 -8.28 16.84
C LEU A 26 4.20 -6.95 17.25
N GLU A 27 3.39 -5.91 17.48
CA GLU A 27 3.90 -4.63 18.00
C GLU A 27 4.54 -4.78 19.38
N LEU A 28 3.93 -5.54 20.30
CA LEU A 28 4.51 -5.83 21.61
C LEU A 28 5.84 -6.59 21.52
N ALA A 29 6.01 -7.41 20.48
CA ALA A 29 7.27 -8.10 20.19
C ALA A 29 8.32 -7.20 19.52
N GLY A 30 8.00 -5.92 19.28
CA GLY A 30 8.89 -4.92 18.68
C GLY A 30 8.78 -4.81 17.16
N TYR A 31 7.80 -5.45 16.52
CA TYR A 31 7.64 -5.41 15.07
C TYR A 31 6.68 -4.32 14.59
N GLN A 32 7.01 -3.70 13.46
CA GLN A 32 6.10 -2.83 12.72
C GLN A 32 5.46 -3.60 11.54
N VAL A 33 4.12 -3.65 11.50
CA VAL A 33 3.41 -4.48 10.53
C VAL A 33 3.16 -3.74 9.22
N ILE A 34 3.47 -4.39 8.10
CA ILE A 34 3.08 -3.98 6.75
C ILE A 34 2.08 -5.00 6.22
N LEU A 35 0.85 -4.58 5.94
CA LEU A 35 -0.15 -5.41 5.28
C LEU A 35 0.07 -5.44 3.77
N ALA A 36 0.34 -6.63 3.24
CA ALA A 36 0.55 -6.88 1.83
C ALA A 36 -0.78 -6.84 1.05
N HIS A 37 -0.76 -6.10 -0.05
CA HIS A 37 -1.77 -6.02 -1.11
C HIS A 37 -3.23 -6.18 -0.64
N PRO A 38 -3.69 -5.31 0.30
CA PRO A 38 -5.06 -5.37 0.82
C PRO A 38 -6.11 -5.24 -0.28
N GLU A 39 -5.79 -4.61 -1.40
CA GLU A 39 -6.70 -4.46 -2.54
C GLU A 39 -7.06 -5.78 -3.23
N ARG A 40 -6.29 -6.85 -2.97
CA ARG A 40 -6.52 -8.19 -3.53
C ARG A 40 -7.30 -9.10 -2.57
N SER A 41 -7.14 -8.89 -1.27
CA SER A 41 -7.76 -9.73 -0.24
C SER A 41 -9.07 -9.15 0.30
N PHE A 42 -9.27 -7.84 0.23
CA PHE A 42 -10.41 -7.14 0.83
C PHE A 42 -11.27 -6.42 -0.20
N THR A 43 -12.40 -5.90 0.27
CA THR A 43 -13.35 -5.15 -0.55
C THR A 43 -13.59 -3.75 0.03
N PRO A 44 -14.25 -2.84 -0.71
CA PRO A 44 -14.65 -1.54 -0.16
C PRO A 44 -15.48 -1.61 1.13
N ALA A 45 -16.18 -2.73 1.39
CA ALA A 45 -16.95 -2.92 2.62
C ALA A 45 -16.04 -3.05 3.86
N ASP A 46 -14.78 -3.43 3.68
CA ASP A 46 -13.79 -3.61 4.74
C ASP A 46 -13.02 -2.33 5.06
N LEU A 47 -13.27 -1.22 4.35
CA LEU A 47 -12.59 0.06 4.58
C LEU A 47 -12.57 0.52 6.03
N PRO A 48 -13.67 0.44 6.82
CA PRO A 48 -13.64 0.82 8.23
C PRO A 48 -12.63 -0.01 9.05
N LYS A 49 -12.46 -1.28 8.69
CA LYS A 49 -11.54 -2.19 9.35
C LYS A 49 -10.08 -1.92 8.96
N LEU A 50 -9.83 -1.63 7.68
CA LEU A 50 -8.51 -1.20 7.20
C LEU A 50 -8.09 0.14 7.81
N ARG A 51 -9.02 1.09 7.99
CA ARG A 51 -8.75 2.34 8.73
C ARG A 51 -8.34 2.05 10.17
N LYS A 52 -9.07 1.17 10.86
CA LYS A 52 -8.72 0.77 12.23
C LYS A 52 -7.30 0.17 12.30
N LEU A 53 -6.89 -0.65 11.34
CA LEU A 53 -5.51 -1.14 11.27
C LEU A 53 -4.51 0.01 11.07
N CYS A 54 -4.81 0.97 10.20
CA CYS A 54 -3.98 2.16 10.00
C CYS A 54 -3.83 2.97 11.30
N ASP A 55 -4.92 3.15 12.04
CA ASP A 55 -4.93 3.85 13.34
C ASP A 55 -4.12 3.10 14.41
N MET A 56 -3.97 1.78 14.24
CA MET A 56 -3.08 0.92 15.04
C MET A 56 -1.62 0.89 14.52
N GLY A 57 -1.23 1.81 13.62
CA GLY A 57 0.16 1.88 13.14
C GLY A 57 0.52 0.90 12.02
N VAL A 58 -0.45 0.15 11.47
CA VAL A 58 -0.19 -0.77 10.35
C VAL A 58 0.02 0.01 9.06
N TYR A 59 1.11 -0.30 8.37
CA TYR A 59 1.40 0.21 7.03
C TYR A 59 0.78 -0.68 5.95
N PHE A 60 0.65 -0.16 4.73
CA PHE A 60 -0.03 -0.85 3.63
C PHE A 60 0.81 -0.81 2.37
N GLN A 61 0.97 -1.95 1.71
CA GLN A 61 1.63 -2.07 0.42
C GLN A 61 0.62 -2.45 -0.66
N ILE A 62 0.42 -1.62 -1.68
CA ILE A 62 -0.45 -1.91 -2.83
C ILE A 62 0.37 -2.49 -3.98
N THR A 63 -0.15 -3.49 -4.67
CA THR A 63 0.53 -4.07 -5.83
C THR A 63 0.39 -3.19 -7.07
N ALA A 64 1.50 -2.89 -7.74
CA ALA A 64 1.54 -2.07 -8.96
C ALA A 64 0.64 -2.64 -10.08
N GLY A 65 0.58 -3.96 -10.23
CA GLY A 65 -0.32 -4.65 -11.14
C GLY A 65 -1.81 -4.39 -10.86
N SER A 66 -2.19 -4.19 -9.60
CA SER A 66 -3.56 -3.84 -9.19
C SER A 66 -3.93 -2.45 -9.69
N ILE A 67 -3.05 -1.46 -9.50
CA ILE A 67 -3.23 -0.09 -10.02
C ILE A 67 -3.26 -0.09 -11.57
N ALA A 68 -2.39 -0.89 -12.19
CA ALA A 68 -2.35 -1.08 -13.65
C ALA A 68 -3.56 -1.85 -14.22
N GLY A 69 -4.47 -2.33 -13.38
CA GLY A 69 -5.70 -3.01 -13.79
C GLY A 69 -5.53 -4.47 -14.22
N LYS A 70 -4.40 -5.11 -13.91
CA LYS A 70 -4.06 -6.46 -14.36
C LYS A 70 -4.85 -7.56 -13.66
N PHE A 71 -5.32 -7.29 -12.45
CA PHE A 71 -6.18 -8.20 -11.69
C PHE A 71 -7.69 -7.88 -11.84
N GLY A 72 -8.04 -7.02 -12.81
CA GLY A 72 -9.43 -6.66 -13.11
C GLY A 72 -9.88 -5.33 -12.52
N LYS A 73 -10.99 -4.82 -13.07
CA LYS A 73 -11.47 -3.44 -12.79
C LYS A 73 -11.91 -3.23 -11.34
N GLN A 74 -12.41 -4.26 -10.67
CA GLN A 74 -12.86 -4.15 -9.28
C GLN A 74 -11.66 -3.94 -8.33
N ILE A 75 -10.61 -4.75 -8.48
CA ILE A 75 -9.36 -4.61 -7.73
C ILE A 75 -8.70 -3.27 -8.05
N GLN A 76 -8.67 -2.87 -9.32
CA GLN A 76 -8.14 -1.56 -9.71
C GLN A 76 -8.87 -0.41 -9.01
N ARG A 77 -10.21 -0.41 -9.05
CA ARG A 77 -11.04 0.60 -8.37
C ARG A 77 -10.74 0.66 -6.88
N PHE A 78 -10.61 -0.51 -6.26
CA PHE A 78 -10.35 -0.56 -4.83
C PHE A 78 -8.92 -0.10 -4.48
N ALA A 79 -7.92 -0.42 -5.31
CA ALA A 79 -6.56 0.09 -5.17
C ALA A 79 -6.52 1.63 -5.19
N PHE A 80 -7.20 2.25 -6.15
CA PHE A 80 -7.32 3.72 -6.18
C PHE A 80 -8.13 4.27 -5.01
N LYS A 81 -9.15 3.56 -4.54
CA LYS A 81 -9.89 3.97 -3.34
C LYS A 81 -8.99 3.96 -2.10
N LEU A 82 -8.12 2.97 -1.93
CA LEU A 82 -7.14 2.96 -0.84
C LEU A 82 -6.16 4.14 -0.93
N LEU A 83 -5.69 4.46 -2.15
CA LEU A 83 -4.88 5.66 -2.40
C LEU A 83 -5.65 6.96 -2.08
N GLU A 84 -6.94 7.06 -2.35
CA GLU A 84 -7.76 8.22 -1.96
C GLU A 84 -7.90 8.37 -0.44
N GLU A 85 -7.98 7.25 0.28
CA GLU A 85 -8.14 7.24 1.73
C GLU A 85 -6.80 7.38 2.49
N GLY A 86 -5.67 7.42 1.78
CA GLY A 86 -4.34 7.43 2.42
C GLY A 86 -3.96 6.08 3.03
N LEU A 87 -4.65 4.99 2.65
CA LEU A 87 -4.40 3.62 3.12
C LEU A 87 -3.39 2.90 2.22
N CYS A 88 -2.33 3.60 1.84
CA CYS A 88 -1.23 3.12 1.03
C CYS A 88 0.05 3.80 1.51
N HIS A 89 1.10 3.04 1.72
CA HIS A 89 2.41 3.56 2.11
C HIS A 89 3.48 3.13 1.10
N PHE A 90 3.31 1.94 0.52
CA PHE A 90 4.24 1.38 -0.45
C PHE A 90 3.51 0.97 -1.72
N ILE A 91 4.16 1.14 -2.86
CA ILE A 91 3.77 0.47 -4.11
C ILE A 91 4.91 -0.49 -4.46
N ALA A 92 4.59 -1.79 -4.53
CA ALA A 92 5.55 -2.82 -4.89
C ALA A 92 5.06 -3.61 -6.11
N SER A 93 5.98 -4.23 -6.82
CA SER A 93 5.65 -4.98 -8.04
C SER A 93 4.84 -6.23 -7.76
N ASP A 94 5.19 -6.95 -6.68
CA ASP A 94 4.74 -8.32 -6.43
C ASP A 94 4.96 -9.20 -7.69
N ALA A 95 6.07 -8.93 -8.38
CA ALA A 95 6.43 -9.56 -9.64
C ALA A 95 6.91 -11.01 -9.40
N HIS A 96 6.44 -11.92 -10.24
CA HIS A 96 6.79 -13.34 -10.16
C HIS A 96 7.37 -13.89 -11.46
N ASN A 97 7.18 -13.19 -12.59
CA ASN A 97 7.72 -13.56 -13.89
C ASN A 97 7.68 -12.36 -14.87
N PRO A 98 8.47 -12.37 -15.97
CA PRO A 98 8.54 -11.23 -16.90
C PRO A 98 7.40 -11.16 -17.92
N HIS A 99 6.32 -11.93 -17.78
CA HIS A 99 5.28 -12.06 -18.82
C HIS A 99 3.84 -11.81 -18.33
N SER A 100 3.50 -12.31 -17.15
CA SER A 100 2.14 -12.28 -16.58
C SER A 100 2.06 -11.58 -15.23
N ARG A 101 3.17 -11.51 -14.48
CA ARG A 101 3.30 -10.76 -13.21
C ARG A 101 4.59 -9.95 -13.22
N GLU A 102 4.60 -8.94 -14.09
CA GLU A 102 5.70 -7.99 -14.28
C GLU A 102 5.70 -6.86 -13.22
N PHE A 103 6.63 -5.92 -13.35
CA PHE A 103 6.78 -4.79 -12.41
C PHE A 103 5.66 -3.74 -12.49
N TYR A 104 5.11 -3.48 -13.68
CA TYR A 104 4.05 -2.49 -13.96
C TYR A 104 4.30 -1.02 -13.54
N PHE A 105 5.46 -0.67 -12.99
CA PHE A 105 5.80 0.68 -12.53
C PHE A 105 5.64 1.77 -13.60
N HIS A 106 6.08 1.52 -14.84
CA HIS A 106 5.89 2.49 -15.93
C HIS A 106 4.40 2.74 -16.24
N THR A 107 3.58 1.68 -16.20
CA THR A 107 2.14 1.80 -16.40
C THR A 107 1.49 2.59 -15.26
N VAL A 108 1.87 2.32 -14.01
CA VAL A 108 1.39 3.07 -12.84
C VAL A 108 1.73 4.56 -12.97
N LEU A 109 2.98 4.89 -13.30
CA LEU A 109 3.40 6.29 -13.47
C LEU A 109 2.63 6.98 -14.60
N SER A 110 2.40 6.30 -15.73
CA SER A 110 1.59 6.81 -16.83
C SER A 110 0.14 7.06 -16.42
N LEU A 111 -0.46 6.17 -15.61
CA LEU A 111 -1.82 6.35 -15.08
C LEU A 111 -1.90 7.53 -14.13
N PHE A 112 -0.94 7.65 -13.21
CA PHE A 112 -0.88 8.77 -12.26
C PHE A 112 -0.76 10.12 -12.98
N ARG A 113 0.10 10.21 -14.02
CA ARG A 113 0.24 11.44 -14.84
C ARG A 113 -1.01 11.83 -15.64
N LYS A 114 -1.96 10.90 -15.82
CA LYS A 114 -3.25 11.18 -16.47
C LYS A 114 -4.32 11.66 -15.47
N LEU A 115 -4.03 11.66 -14.16
CA LEU A 115 -4.97 12.16 -13.16
C LEU A 115 -5.09 13.69 -13.28
N PRO A 116 -6.32 14.24 -13.36
CA PRO A 116 -6.56 15.64 -13.73
C PRO A 116 -6.03 16.69 -12.73
N THR A 117 -5.66 16.29 -11.51
CA THR A 117 -5.25 17.21 -10.44
C THR A 117 -3.72 17.25 -10.24
N TYR A 118 -2.95 16.36 -10.87
CA TYR A 118 -1.53 16.22 -10.58
C TYR A 118 -0.65 16.54 -11.78
N SER A 119 -0.21 17.79 -11.90
CA SER A 119 0.85 18.13 -12.85
C SER A 119 2.24 18.22 -12.23
N ASN A 120 2.38 18.39 -10.90
CA ASN A 120 3.68 18.74 -10.31
C ASN A 120 4.22 17.79 -9.22
N ASN A 121 3.43 16.86 -8.67
CA ASN A 121 3.88 15.99 -7.55
C ASN A 121 3.75 14.48 -7.85
N VAL A 122 3.26 14.04 -9.01
CA VAL A 122 3.06 12.58 -9.24
C VAL A 122 4.36 11.78 -9.26
N ASP A 123 5.43 12.34 -9.82
CA ASP A 123 6.74 11.70 -9.81
C ASP A 123 7.30 11.60 -8.39
N GLU A 124 7.08 12.61 -7.56
CA GLU A 124 7.47 12.61 -6.14
C GLU A 124 6.61 11.62 -5.34
N VAL A 125 5.28 11.63 -5.47
CA VAL A 125 4.40 10.65 -4.83
C VAL A 125 4.79 9.22 -5.20
N PHE A 126 5.02 8.97 -6.49
CA PHE A 126 5.44 7.65 -6.96
C PHE A 126 6.81 7.27 -6.38
N HIS A 127 7.77 8.19 -6.43
CA HIS A 127 9.10 8.00 -5.83
C HIS A 127 9.01 7.71 -4.32
N THR A 128 8.18 8.44 -3.58
CA THR A 128 7.98 8.21 -2.15
C THR A 128 7.44 6.81 -1.88
N ALA A 129 6.45 6.38 -2.67
CA ALA A 129 5.83 5.06 -2.51
C ALA A 129 6.74 3.89 -2.93
N THR A 130 7.67 4.10 -3.88
CA THR A 130 8.50 3.02 -4.45
C THR A 130 9.97 3.05 -4.04
N MET A 131 10.47 4.18 -3.52
CA MET A 131 11.88 4.40 -3.16
C MET A 131 12.01 4.92 -1.73
N THR A 132 11.52 6.13 -1.44
CA THR A 132 11.75 6.78 -0.13
C THR A 132 11.22 5.95 1.04
N ASN A 133 9.93 5.59 1.03
CA ASN A 133 9.36 4.79 2.12
C ASN A 133 10.03 3.39 2.21
N PRO A 134 10.27 2.65 1.10
CA PRO A 134 11.02 1.40 1.16
C PRO A 134 12.44 1.53 1.75
N GLU A 135 13.18 2.60 1.44
CA GLU A 135 14.52 2.82 2.00
C GLU A 135 14.46 2.98 3.53
N LEU A 136 13.49 3.74 4.04
CA LEU A 136 13.30 3.93 5.48
C LEU A 136 13.12 2.60 6.22
N ILE A 137 12.35 1.67 5.67
CA ILE A 137 12.10 0.37 6.31
C ILE A 137 13.22 -0.65 6.09
N ILE A 138 13.98 -0.54 4.99
CA ILE A 138 15.12 -1.41 4.71
C ILE A 138 16.30 -1.08 5.63
N TYR A 139 16.53 0.21 5.87
CA TYR A 139 17.61 0.70 6.71
C TYR A 139 17.22 0.91 8.19
N ASN A 140 15.98 0.54 8.57
CA ASN A 140 15.44 0.64 9.93
C ASN A 140 15.52 2.06 10.53
N VAL A 141 15.31 3.08 9.70
CA VAL A 141 15.57 4.50 10.05
C VAL A 141 14.37 5.19 10.70
N SER A 142 13.22 4.52 10.77
CA SER A 142 11.97 5.07 11.30
C SER A 142 11.94 5.21 12.83
N HIS A 143 12.93 4.67 13.55
CA HIS A 143 12.78 4.46 15.00
C HIS A 143 13.25 5.58 15.93
N GLU A 144 14.02 6.58 15.50
CA GLU A 144 14.55 7.59 16.43
C GLU A 144 14.71 8.99 15.79
N GLY A 145 13.60 9.72 15.61
CA GLY A 145 13.63 11.15 15.27
C GLY A 145 14.07 11.49 13.83
N GLN A 146 14.17 10.50 12.95
CA GLN A 146 14.41 10.65 11.50
C GLN A 146 13.14 10.34 10.69
N GLU A 147 13.13 10.75 9.42
CA GLU A 147 11.97 10.78 8.50
C GLU A 147 11.03 9.56 8.65
N ALA A 148 9.74 9.82 8.91
CA ALA A 148 8.74 8.78 9.08
C ALA A 148 8.16 8.31 7.74
N VAL A 149 7.80 7.03 7.64
CA VAL A 149 7.04 6.49 6.49
C VAL A 149 5.74 7.28 6.33
N GLN A 150 5.54 7.89 5.16
CA GLN A 150 4.39 8.75 4.90
C GLN A 150 3.27 8.02 4.15
N PRO A 151 1.99 8.26 4.48
CA PRO A 151 0.88 7.76 3.69
C PRO A 151 0.83 8.45 2.32
N ILE A 152 0.53 7.67 1.30
CA ILE A 152 0.36 8.09 -0.08
C ILE A 152 -1.12 8.37 -0.32
N LYS A 153 -1.43 9.66 -0.55
CA LYS A 153 -2.80 10.11 -0.81
C LYS A 153 -2.92 10.71 -2.22
N LEU A 154 -3.84 10.18 -3.01
CA LEU A 154 -4.14 10.67 -4.36
C LEU A 154 -5.61 11.06 -4.50
N GLU A 155 -5.90 12.21 -5.08
CA GLU A 155 -7.27 12.56 -5.50
C GLU A 155 -7.62 11.88 -6.82
N THR A 156 -8.57 10.93 -6.82
CA THR A 156 -8.86 10.09 -8.01
C THR A 156 -10.31 10.18 -8.51
N HIS A 157 -11.10 11.12 -7.98
CA HIS A 157 -12.57 11.25 -8.12
C HIS A 157 -13.16 11.27 -9.55
N ARG A 158 -12.35 11.30 -10.61
CA ARG A 158 -12.78 11.25 -12.01
C ARG A 158 -12.39 9.99 -12.78
N PHE A 159 -11.58 9.09 -12.23
CA PHE A 159 -11.11 7.90 -12.98
C PHE A 159 -12.15 6.78 -13.09
N PHE A 160 -13.15 6.77 -12.20
CA PHE A 160 -14.18 5.73 -12.14
C PHE A 160 -15.62 6.26 -12.15
N ARG A 161 -15.81 7.51 -12.59
CA ARG A 161 -17.14 8.01 -12.98
C ARG A 161 -17.63 7.34 -14.25
#